data_AF-A0A0F4V7M5-F1
#
_entry.id   AF-A0A0F4V7M5-F1
#
_cell.length_a   1.000
_cell.length_b   1.000
_cell.length_c   1.000
_cell.angle_alpha   90.00
_cell.angle_beta   90.00
_cell.angle_gamma   90.00
#
_symmetry.space_group_name_H-M   'P 1'
#
loop_
_entity.id
_entity.type
_entity.pdbx_description
1 polymer ?
#
loop_
_entity_poly.entity_id
_entity_poly.type
_entity_poly.pdbx_seq_one_letter_code
_entity_poly.pdbx_strand_id
1 'polypeptide(L)'
;MSWRDRLMPASFRGVQFWVDQAKNPVGQKGQLHEYPQRDLPYFEGLGQQAKIHDLTAFVVGPDCLEQRDKLLKALEQGSGELVHPWLGRLQVKVGECDMTHTRQDGGLVTFTLKFYPDQPVPFPTAAVSTQKLLLVSADSLLGSAVKRFEDAMTLIKAARIGIANLRNSIKEAYEVIQQHLQPLIDEYQQISDLVKAVKELPKDVAAEFKGLIGDINELKDFAREGYRGVIANVSQQVEAIKKVDALKLTTGKDTTAAAQALTNLVQDTLIVQVAQWVASMPVASQAVKRVTNLPVGHQAVRPTTHRDVPVVDDLEALRLALEEVLKLPEAKADPAHYLAMSNLRQALRAHLKAVASSGVRLVSKSFKQSLPGLVVIYQQSGDATRIAEVLQGNRIIHPGFLPLDDVKLLGE
;
A
#
# COMPACT_ATOMS: atom_id res chain seq x y z
N MET A 1 20.27 -49.19 1.80
CA MET A 1 19.09 -48.99 2.65
C MET A 1 17.86 -49.08 1.78
N SER A 2 17.09 -50.15 1.97
CA SER A 2 15.88 -50.47 1.22
C SER A 2 14.76 -49.51 1.62
N TRP A 3 13.79 -49.30 0.72
CA TRP A 3 12.56 -48.56 1.04
C TRP A 3 11.79 -49.19 2.21
N ARG A 4 12.00 -50.49 2.48
CA ARG A 4 11.44 -51.21 3.63
C ARG A 4 12.02 -50.74 4.98
N ASP A 5 13.28 -50.29 5.00
CA ASP A 5 13.95 -49.79 6.21
C ASP A 5 13.46 -48.39 6.62
N ARG A 6 12.60 -47.76 5.80
CA ARG A 6 12.05 -46.40 6.00
C ARG A 6 10.56 -46.39 6.36
N LEU A 7 9.91 -47.56 6.48
CA LEU A 7 8.51 -47.65 6.86
C LEU A 7 8.37 -47.26 8.33
N MET A 8 7.85 -46.05 8.58
CA MET A 8 7.42 -45.66 9.93
C MET A 8 6.08 -46.35 10.25
N PRO A 9 5.85 -46.79 11.50
CA PRO A 9 4.54 -47.28 11.91
C PRO A 9 3.51 -46.17 11.71
N ALA A 10 2.43 -46.46 10.98
CA ALA A 10 1.40 -45.46 10.77
C ALA A 10 0.75 -45.11 12.10
N SER A 11 0.52 -43.82 12.34
CA SER A 11 -0.19 -43.41 13.54
C SER A 11 -1.05 -42.18 13.30
N PHE A 12 -2.17 -42.10 14.00
CA PHE A 12 -3.03 -40.94 14.00
C PHE A 12 -3.24 -40.48 15.43
N ARG A 13 -2.86 -39.23 15.73
CA ARG A 13 -2.84 -38.68 17.10
C ARG A 13 -2.12 -39.59 18.11
N GLY A 14 -1.07 -40.29 17.66
CA GLY A 14 -0.29 -41.22 18.47
C GLY A 14 -0.85 -42.64 18.59
N VAL A 15 -2.04 -42.94 18.05
CA VAL A 15 -2.59 -44.31 18.00
C VAL A 15 -2.01 -45.02 16.78
N GLN A 16 -1.33 -46.14 16.98
CA GLN A 16 -0.69 -46.90 15.91
C GLN A 16 -1.70 -47.78 15.17
N PHE A 17 -1.53 -47.89 13.85
CA PHE A 17 -2.27 -48.80 12.99
C PHE A 17 -1.40 -49.24 11.81
N TRP A 18 -1.84 -50.29 11.11
CA TRP A 18 -1.16 -50.76 9.90
C TRP A 18 -1.88 -50.25 8.66
N VAL A 19 -1.14 -49.89 7.62
CA VAL A 19 -1.69 -49.44 6.33
C VAL A 19 -1.44 -50.52 5.30
N ASP A 20 -2.51 -51.03 4.70
CA ASP A 20 -2.45 -51.99 3.60
C ASP A 20 -2.37 -51.27 2.26
N GLN A 21 -3.22 -50.25 2.07
CA GLN A 21 -3.30 -49.48 0.83
C GLN A 21 -3.43 -47.98 1.12
N ALA A 22 -2.72 -47.16 0.35
CA ALA A 22 -2.93 -45.71 0.30
C ALA A 22 -3.19 -45.24 -1.12
N LYS A 23 -4.32 -44.58 -1.35
CA LYS A 23 -4.68 -43.97 -2.62
C LYS A 23 -4.62 -42.46 -2.47
N ASN A 24 -3.69 -41.85 -3.20
CA ASN A 24 -3.49 -40.42 -3.23
C ASN A 24 -3.77 -39.93 -4.66
N PRO A 25 -4.84 -39.15 -4.88
CA PRO A 25 -5.12 -38.57 -6.18
C PRO A 25 -4.05 -37.54 -6.52
N VAL A 26 -3.43 -37.70 -7.69
CA VAL A 26 -2.42 -36.80 -8.24
C VAL A 26 -2.96 -36.26 -9.56
N GLY A 27 -2.89 -34.94 -9.78
CA GLY A 27 -3.35 -34.32 -11.01
C GLY A 27 -3.82 -32.88 -10.84
N GLN A 28 -4.39 -32.33 -11.90
CA GLN A 28 -5.06 -31.04 -11.90
C GLN A 28 -6.57 -31.26 -12.03
N LYS A 29 -7.35 -30.48 -11.28
CA LYS A 29 -8.77 -30.31 -11.58
C LYS A 29 -8.89 -29.59 -12.91
N GLY A 30 -9.87 -29.96 -13.70
CA GLY A 30 -10.19 -29.23 -14.90
C GLY A 30 -11.47 -29.70 -15.54
N GLN A 31 -11.96 -28.88 -16.46
CA GLN A 31 -13.15 -29.17 -17.24
C GLN A 31 -12.73 -29.60 -18.64
N LEU A 32 -13.19 -30.78 -19.07
CA LEU A 32 -13.00 -31.25 -20.43
C LEU A 32 -14.13 -30.70 -21.30
N HIS A 33 -13.79 -29.92 -22.30
CA HIS A 33 -14.70 -29.39 -23.30
C HIS A 33 -14.56 -30.21 -24.59
N GLU A 34 -15.66 -30.86 -24.97
CA GLU A 34 -15.80 -31.59 -26.23
C GLU A 34 -16.73 -30.80 -27.15
N TYR A 35 -16.27 -30.51 -28.36
CA TYR A 35 -17.03 -29.76 -29.36
C TYR A 35 -17.39 -30.67 -30.54
N PRO A 36 -18.65 -30.66 -31.02
CA PRO A 36 -19.03 -31.41 -32.21
C PRO A 36 -18.15 -31.04 -33.42
N GLN A 37 -17.78 -32.05 -34.23
CA GLN A 37 -16.90 -31.92 -35.41
C GLN A 37 -15.43 -31.57 -35.14
N ARG A 38 -14.96 -31.69 -33.89
CA ARG A 38 -13.56 -31.51 -33.53
C ARG A 38 -13.02 -32.77 -32.85
N ASP A 39 -12.01 -33.39 -33.47
CA ASP A 39 -11.46 -34.68 -32.99
C ASP A 39 -10.61 -34.55 -31.71
N LEU A 40 -10.12 -33.34 -31.39
CA LEU A 40 -9.26 -33.10 -30.22
C LEU A 40 -10.00 -32.27 -29.15
N PRO A 41 -10.22 -32.82 -27.95
CA PRO A 41 -10.88 -32.11 -26.85
C PRO A 41 -9.96 -31.09 -26.19
N TYR A 42 -10.55 -30.09 -25.53
CA TYR A 42 -9.83 -29.04 -24.80
C TYR A 42 -10.02 -29.21 -23.29
N PHE A 43 -8.93 -29.30 -22.53
CA PHE A 43 -8.98 -29.40 -21.07
C PHE A 43 -8.57 -28.08 -20.42
N GLU A 44 -9.50 -27.41 -19.73
CA GLU A 44 -9.22 -26.21 -18.96
C GLU A 44 -8.81 -26.59 -17.53
N GLY A 45 -7.57 -26.31 -17.14
CA GLY A 45 -7.07 -26.58 -15.79
C GLY A 45 -7.59 -25.56 -14.77
N LEU A 46 -8.37 -26.02 -13.79
CA LEU A 46 -8.96 -25.24 -12.69
C LEU A 46 -8.16 -25.35 -11.37
N GLY A 47 -6.87 -25.69 -11.47
CA GLY A 47 -5.95 -25.79 -10.33
C GLY A 47 -5.62 -27.23 -9.92
N GLN A 48 -4.92 -27.40 -8.79
CA GLN A 48 -4.47 -28.73 -8.35
C GLN A 48 -5.64 -29.56 -7.80
N GLN A 49 -5.60 -30.87 -8.04
CA GLN A 49 -6.55 -31.80 -7.44
C GLN A 49 -6.44 -31.79 -5.92
N ALA A 50 -7.59 -31.90 -5.25
CA ALA A 50 -7.62 -31.97 -3.79
C ALA A 50 -6.89 -33.24 -3.36
N LYS A 51 -5.86 -33.08 -2.52
CA LYS A 51 -5.05 -34.19 -2.00
C LYS A 51 -5.83 -34.92 -0.90
N ILE A 52 -6.89 -35.62 -1.30
CA ILE A 52 -7.67 -36.47 -0.40
C ILE A 52 -6.89 -37.77 -0.22
N HIS A 53 -6.50 -38.09 1.01
CA HIS A 53 -5.73 -39.30 1.30
C HIS A 53 -6.70 -40.41 1.71
N ASP A 54 -6.98 -41.34 0.81
CA ASP A 54 -7.80 -42.51 1.10
C ASP A 54 -6.89 -43.65 1.57
N LEU A 55 -7.07 -44.11 2.81
CA LEU A 55 -6.24 -45.14 3.45
C LEU A 55 -7.08 -46.35 3.85
N THR A 56 -6.63 -47.54 3.48
CA THR A 56 -7.12 -48.80 4.03
C THR A 56 -6.15 -49.24 5.12
N ALA A 57 -6.62 -49.19 6.35
CA ALA A 57 -5.86 -49.49 7.55
C ALA A 57 -6.42 -50.72 8.27
N PHE A 58 -5.60 -51.42 9.04
CA PHE A 58 -6.05 -52.50 9.90
C PHE A 58 -5.34 -52.49 11.25
N VAL A 59 -6.03 -53.04 12.24
CA VAL A 59 -5.52 -53.28 13.58
C VAL A 59 -5.53 -54.79 13.80
N VAL A 60 -4.41 -55.33 14.29
CA VAL A 60 -4.22 -56.77 14.51
C VAL A 60 -3.48 -57.00 15.82
N GLY A 61 -3.93 -57.97 16.62
CA GLY A 61 -3.28 -58.37 17.87
C GLY A 61 -4.25 -58.80 18.98
N PRO A 62 -3.72 -59.24 20.13
CA PRO A 62 -4.54 -59.61 21.30
C PRO A 62 -5.34 -58.43 21.86
N ASP A 63 -4.82 -57.20 21.73
CA ASP A 63 -5.44 -55.96 22.19
C ASP A 63 -6.22 -55.22 21.09
N CYS A 64 -6.61 -55.93 20.02
CA CYS A 64 -7.22 -55.34 18.83
C CYS A 64 -8.47 -54.51 19.15
N LEU A 65 -9.32 -54.96 20.09
CA LEU A 65 -10.54 -54.26 20.46
C LEU A 65 -10.25 -52.95 21.22
N GLU A 66 -9.22 -52.92 22.07
CA GLU A 66 -8.85 -51.70 22.79
C GLU A 66 -8.19 -50.68 21.88
N GLN A 67 -7.32 -51.12 20.96
CA GLN A 67 -6.68 -50.26 19.97
C GLN A 67 -7.71 -49.69 18.98
N ARG A 68 -8.69 -50.48 18.57
CA ARG A 68 -9.85 -50.05 17.78
C ARG A 68 -10.60 -48.90 18.46
N ASP A 69 -10.94 -49.05 19.74
CA ASP A 69 -11.69 -48.03 20.48
C ASP A 69 -10.89 -46.74 20.67
N LYS A 70 -9.57 -46.85 20.85
CA LYS A 70 -8.66 -45.69 20.90
C LYS A 70 -8.58 -44.98 19.55
N LEU A 71 -8.48 -45.73 18.45
CA LEU A 71 -8.44 -45.18 17.10
C LEU A 71 -9.77 -44.49 16.75
N LEU A 72 -10.90 -45.11 17.06
CA LEU A 72 -12.23 -44.56 16.81
C LEU A 72 -12.43 -43.23 17.56
N LYS A 73 -12.07 -43.18 18.85
CA LYS A 73 -12.08 -41.94 19.63
C LYS A 73 -11.18 -40.85 19.04
N ALA A 74 -10.00 -41.22 18.51
CA ALA A 74 -9.11 -40.27 17.87
C ALA A 74 -9.72 -39.72 16.56
N LEU A 75 -10.34 -40.57 15.76
CA LEU A 75 -10.99 -40.21 14.50
C LEU A 75 -12.20 -39.28 14.71
N GLU A 76 -13.02 -39.53 15.74
CA GLU A 76 -14.17 -38.69 16.11
C GLU A 76 -13.78 -37.27 16.58
N GLN A 77 -12.55 -37.08 17.07
CA GLN A 77 -12.02 -35.77 17.44
C GLN A 77 -11.67 -34.88 16.23
N GLY A 78 -11.76 -35.41 15.01
CA GLY A 78 -11.85 -34.65 13.77
C GLY A 78 -10.53 -34.16 13.19
N SER A 79 -9.69 -33.42 13.93
CA SER A 79 -8.40 -32.93 13.42
C SER A 79 -7.23 -33.56 14.15
N GLY A 80 -6.12 -33.82 13.45
CA GLY A 80 -4.95 -34.39 14.09
C GLY A 80 -3.77 -34.63 13.16
N GLU A 81 -2.63 -34.93 13.79
CA GLU A 81 -1.42 -35.34 13.08
C GLU A 81 -1.55 -36.80 12.62
N LEU A 82 -1.41 -36.99 11.31
CA LEU A 82 -1.30 -38.28 10.66
C LEU A 82 0.16 -38.52 10.29
N VAL A 83 0.75 -39.56 10.88
CA VAL A 83 2.03 -40.10 10.45
C VAL A 83 1.77 -41.18 9.42
N HIS A 84 1.96 -40.84 8.15
CA HIS A 84 1.79 -41.75 7.04
C HIS A 84 3.13 -42.45 6.71
N PRO A 85 3.17 -43.78 6.49
CA PRO A 85 4.41 -44.53 6.23
C PRO A 85 5.24 -44.00 5.05
N TRP A 86 4.60 -43.61 3.94
CA TRP A 86 5.26 -43.06 2.74
C TRP A 86 5.29 -41.53 2.63
N LEU A 87 4.30 -40.80 3.15
CA LEU A 87 4.20 -39.34 3.02
C LEU A 87 4.76 -38.56 4.21
N GLY A 88 5.12 -39.24 5.31
CA GLY A 88 5.61 -38.60 6.53
C GLY A 88 4.49 -38.00 7.37
N ARG A 89 4.81 -36.94 8.12
CA ARG A 89 3.88 -36.29 9.06
C ARG A 89 3.04 -35.24 8.33
N LEU A 90 1.72 -35.35 8.43
CA LEU A 90 0.74 -34.46 7.81
C LEU A 90 -0.30 -34.00 8.83
N GLN A 91 -0.71 -32.74 8.75
CA GLN A 91 -1.89 -32.25 9.46
C GLN A 91 -3.13 -32.47 8.60
N VAL A 92 -4.07 -33.24 9.12
CA VAL A 92 -5.24 -33.67 8.38
C VAL A 92 -6.52 -33.53 9.20
N LYS A 93 -7.62 -33.35 8.48
CA LYS A 93 -8.99 -33.48 9.00
C LYS A 93 -9.55 -34.82 8.56
N VAL A 94 -10.11 -35.55 9.51
CA VAL A 94 -10.77 -36.84 9.33
C VAL A 94 -12.07 -36.61 8.58
N GLY A 95 -12.24 -37.38 7.51
CA GLY A 95 -13.46 -37.46 6.72
C GLY A 95 -14.29 -38.69 7.06
N GLU A 96 -14.97 -39.22 6.05
CA GLU A 96 -15.71 -40.48 6.17
C GLU A 96 -14.76 -41.62 6.58
N CYS A 97 -15.16 -42.35 7.61
CA CYS A 97 -14.42 -43.48 8.14
C CYS A 97 -15.38 -44.66 8.27
N ASP A 98 -15.08 -45.75 7.55
CA ASP A 98 -15.85 -46.99 7.61
C ASP A 98 -15.05 -48.05 8.38
N MET A 99 -15.70 -48.69 9.34
CA MET A 99 -15.13 -49.81 10.10
C MET A 99 -15.82 -51.10 9.68
N THR A 100 -15.04 -52.08 9.22
CA THR A 100 -15.54 -53.40 8.86
C THR A 100 -14.98 -54.44 9.82
N HIS A 101 -15.87 -55.27 10.38
CA HIS A 101 -15.51 -56.37 11.25
C HIS A 101 -16.25 -57.64 10.80
N THR A 102 -15.50 -58.62 10.30
CA THR A 102 -16.06 -59.90 9.86
C THR A 102 -15.84 -60.96 10.95
N ARG A 103 -16.86 -61.79 11.18
CA ARG A 103 -16.77 -62.90 12.15
C ARG A 103 -15.68 -63.94 11.81
N GLN A 104 -15.26 -64.00 10.56
CA GLN A 104 -14.22 -64.93 10.07
C GLN A 104 -12.80 -64.46 10.38
N ASP A 105 -12.60 -63.16 10.65
CA ASP A 105 -11.28 -62.52 10.65
C ASP A 105 -10.54 -62.55 12.01
N GLY A 106 -11.05 -63.31 12.99
CA GLY A 106 -10.30 -63.78 14.16
C GLY A 106 -9.28 -62.82 14.79
N GLY A 107 -9.67 -61.57 15.09
CA GLY A 107 -8.78 -60.57 15.71
C GLY A 107 -8.20 -59.51 14.77
N LEU A 108 -8.82 -59.31 13.60
CA LEU A 108 -8.50 -58.24 12.66
C LEU A 108 -9.71 -57.30 12.46
N VAL A 109 -9.45 -55.99 12.53
CA VAL A 109 -10.44 -54.95 12.21
C VAL A 109 -9.89 -54.05 11.12
N THR A 110 -10.65 -53.91 10.04
CA THR A 110 -10.27 -53.09 8.87
C THR A 110 -11.00 -51.76 8.90
N PHE A 111 -10.28 -50.70 8.59
CA PHE A 111 -10.75 -49.32 8.50
C PHE A 111 -10.50 -48.76 7.10
N THR A 112 -11.51 -48.13 6.52
CA THR A 112 -11.33 -47.27 5.35
C THR A 112 -11.45 -45.82 5.80
N LEU A 113 -10.33 -45.09 5.77
CA LEU A 113 -10.21 -43.75 6.33
C LEU A 113 -9.96 -42.74 5.20
N LYS A 114 -10.78 -41.71 5.11
CA LYS A 114 -10.52 -40.57 4.22
C LYS A 114 -9.98 -39.40 5.02
N PHE A 115 -8.83 -38.85 4.62
CA PHE A 115 -8.23 -37.68 5.25
C PHE A 115 -8.14 -36.50 4.28
N TYR A 116 -8.55 -35.32 4.74
CA TYR A 116 -8.47 -34.06 4.02
C TYR A 116 -7.30 -33.21 4.54
N PRO A 117 -6.60 -32.46 3.68
CA PRO A 117 -5.51 -31.60 4.12
C PRO A 117 -6.08 -30.45 4.95
N ASP A 118 -5.57 -30.24 6.17
CA ASP A 118 -5.96 -29.10 7.01
C ASP A 118 -5.17 -27.86 6.63
N GLN A 119 -5.31 -27.42 5.38
CA GLN A 119 -4.81 -26.11 4.97
C GLN A 119 -5.91 -25.09 5.23
N PRO A 120 -5.70 -24.11 6.14
CA PRO A 120 -6.61 -23.00 6.26
C PRO A 120 -6.66 -22.31 4.90
N VAL A 121 -7.86 -22.15 4.34
CA VAL A 121 -8.05 -21.26 3.20
C VAL A 121 -7.58 -19.88 3.68
N PRO A 122 -6.62 -19.22 3.02
CA PRO A 122 -6.30 -17.84 3.36
C PRO A 122 -7.53 -17.01 2.97
N PHE A 123 -8.41 -16.77 3.95
CA PHE A 123 -9.50 -15.83 3.77
C PHE A 123 -8.92 -14.44 3.51
N PRO A 124 -9.47 -13.66 2.57
CA PRO A 124 -9.03 -12.30 2.37
C PRO A 124 -9.22 -11.53 3.68
N THR A 125 -8.11 -11.09 4.27
CA THR A 125 -8.15 -10.25 5.47
C THR A 125 -8.54 -8.85 5.03
N ALA A 126 -9.55 -8.25 5.67
CA ALA A 126 -9.92 -6.87 5.38
C ALA A 126 -8.75 -5.94 5.76
N ALA A 127 -8.03 -5.44 4.75
CA ALA A 127 -7.00 -4.44 4.96
C ALA A 127 -7.63 -3.04 4.97
N VAL A 128 -7.32 -2.25 6.00
CA VAL A 128 -7.72 -0.84 6.06
C VAL A 128 -7.02 -0.09 4.93
N SER A 129 -7.79 0.62 4.11
CA SER A 129 -7.22 1.46 3.05
C SER A 129 -6.48 2.65 3.67
N THR A 130 -5.16 2.66 3.53
CA THR A 130 -4.30 3.75 4.02
C THR A 130 -4.64 5.07 3.34
N GLN A 131 -5.06 5.03 2.07
CA GLN A 131 -5.55 6.19 1.32
C GLN A 131 -6.78 6.82 1.99
N LYS A 132 -7.81 6.02 2.27
CA LYS A 132 -9.03 6.53 2.92
C LYS A 132 -8.76 7.10 4.30
N LEU A 133 -7.89 6.44 5.07
CA LEU A 133 -7.50 6.91 6.40
C LEU A 133 -6.77 8.27 6.33
N LEU A 134 -5.93 8.47 5.32
CA LEU A 134 -5.25 9.74 5.08
C LEU A 134 -6.26 10.85 4.74
N LEU A 135 -7.21 10.60 3.84
CA LEU A 135 -8.25 11.57 3.48
C LEU A 135 -9.11 11.97 4.69
N VAL A 136 -9.56 10.99 5.49
CA VAL A 136 -10.32 11.26 6.72
C VAL A 136 -9.52 12.09 7.72
N SER A 137 -8.21 11.83 7.84
CA SER A 137 -7.34 12.61 8.72
C SER A 137 -7.14 14.05 8.21
N ALA A 138 -7.07 14.23 6.89
CA ALA A 138 -6.97 15.53 6.24
C ALA A 138 -8.25 16.36 6.46
N ASP A 139 -9.43 15.74 6.30
CA ASP A 139 -10.72 16.38 6.60
C ASP A 139 -10.83 16.78 8.07
N SER A 140 -10.36 15.93 8.99
CA SER A 140 -10.32 16.22 10.42
C SER A 140 -9.39 17.40 10.75
N LEU A 141 -8.24 17.50 10.07
CA LEU A 141 -7.33 18.64 10.24
C LEU A 141 -7.98 19.94 9.75
N LEU A 142 -8.59 19.92 8.55
CA LEU A 142 -9.31 21.07 8.01
C LEU A 142 -10.39 21.56 9.00
N GLY A 143 -11.22 20.64 9.50
CA GLY A 143 -12.25 20.97 10.49
C GLY A 143 -11.67 21.61 11.76
N SER A 144 -10.52 21.13 12.24
CA SER A 144 -9.83 21.73 13.38
C SER A 144 -9.24 23.10 13.05
N ALA A 145 -8.68 23.30 11.87
CA ALA A 145 -8.09 24.56 11.42
C ALA A 145 -9.15 25.66 11.30
N VAL A 146 -10.29 25.34 10.67
CA VAL A 146 -11.44 26.25 10.58
C VAL A 146 -11.93 26.65 11.96
N LYS A 147 -12.11 25.69 12.87
CA LYS A 147 -12.56 25.98 14.23
C LYS A 147 -11.57 26.89 14.98
N ARG A 148 -10.27 26.60 14.88
CA ARG A 148 -9.20 27.42 15.49
C ARG A 148 -9.20 28.85 14.94
N PHE A 149 -9.46 29.01 13.64
CA PHE A 149 -9.58 30.31 13.01
C PHE A 149 -10.81 31.07 13.51
N GLU A 150 -11.99 30.43 13.56
CA GLU A 150 -13.21 31.00 14.14
C GLU A 150 -12.99 31.46 15.57
N ASP A 151 -12.44 30.59 16.43
CA ASP A 151 -12.13 30.88 17.84
C ASP A 151 -11.18 32.07 17.97
N ALA A 152 -10.10 32.12 17.17
CA ALA A 152 -9.16 33.24 17.16
C ALA A 152 -9.84 34.57 16.75
N MET A 153 -10.73 34.53 15.75
CA MET A 153 -11.45 35.71 15.29
C MET A 153 -12.49 36.21 16.29
N THR A 154 -13.07 35.35 17.14
CA THR A 154 -13.99 35.80 18.20
C THR A 154 -13.32 36.67 19.26
N LEU A 155 -12.03 36.45 19.52
CA LEU A 155 -11.26 37.18 20.53
C LEU A 155 -10.79 38.56 20.03
N ILE A 156 -10.82 38.77 18.72
CA ILE A 156 -10.31 39.98 18.07
C ILE A 156 -11.44 41.02 17.99
N LYS A 157 -11.17 42.22 18.50
CA LYS A 157 -12.12 43.33 18.38
C LYS A 157 -12.11 43.86 16.95
N ALA A 158 -13.16 43.54 16.18
CA ALA A 158 -13.35 44.00 14.80
C ALA A 158 -13.08 45.51 14.61
N ALA A 159 -13.49 46.34 15.57
CA ALA A 159 -13.29 47.80 15.54
C ALA A 159 -11.81 48.25 15.62
N ARG A 160 -10.88 47.36 15.97
CA ARG A 160 -9.44 47.64 16.09
C ARG A 160 -8.60 47.02 14.97
N ILE A 161 -9.24 46.31 14.04
CA ILE A 161 -8.56 45.75 12.87
C ILE A 161 -8.35 46.87 11.86
N GLY A 162 -7.10 47.29 11.67
CA GLY A 162 -6.68 48.04 10.49
C GLY A 162 -6.78 47.18 9.24
N ILE A 163 -7.91 47.28 8.54
CA ILE A 163 -8.27 46.47 7.36
C ILE A 163 -7.20 46.58 6.25
N ALA A 164 -6.64 47.77 6.02
CA ALA A 164 -5.58 47.95 5.03
C ALA A 164 -4.32 47.15 5.38
N ASN A 165 -3.97 47.07 6.67
CA ASN A 165 -2.82 46.29 7.15
C ASN A 165 -3.11 44.79 7.08
N LEU A 166 -4.33 44.37 7.42
CA LEU A 166 -4.77 42.99 7.27
C LEU A 166 -4.71 42.55 5.80
N ARG A 167 -5.22 43.38 4.89
CA ARG A 167 -5.15 43.15 3.44
C ARG A 167 -3.71 43.06 2.95
N ASN A 168 -2.81 43.94 3.40
CA ASN A 168 -1.41 43.87 3.00
C ASN A 168 -0.73 42.61 3.56
N SER A 169 -1.03 42.22 4.80
CA SER A 169 -0.50 40.96 5.36
C SER A 169 -1.03 39.71 4.66
N ILE A 170 -2.30 39.72 4.28
CA ILE A 170 -2.93 38.71 3.43
C ILE A 170 -2.14 38.67 2.11
N LYS A 171 -2.03 39.81 1.42
CA LYS A 171 -1.31 39.89 0.15
C LYS A 171 0.13 39.39 0.25
N GLU A 172 0.86 39.72 1.31
CA GLU A 172 2.23 39.22 1.55
C GLU A 172 2.28 37.71 1.80
N ALA A 173 1.34 37.16 2.59
CA ALA A 173 1.25 35.73 2.83
C ALA A 173 0.83 34.94 1.58
N TYR A 174 0.01 35.55 0.72
CA TYR A 174 -0.54 34.93 -0.48
C TYR A 174 0.28 35.19 -1.76
N GLU A 175 1.11 36.24 -1.86
CA GLU A 175 2.06 36.39 -2.99
C GLU A 175 3.04 35.21 -3.07
N VAL A 176 3.22 34.50 -1.96
CA VAL A 176 4.01 33.28 -1.84
C VAL A 176 3.29 32.04 -2.39
N ILE A 177 1.96 32.03 -2.41
CA ILE A 177 1.09 30.89 -2.74
C ILE A 177 0.28 31.24 -4.00
N GLN A 178 0.60 30.63 -5.14
CA GLN A 178 0.03 30.96 -6.47
C GLN A 178 -1.48 31.32 -6.48
N GLN A 179 -1.83 32.44 -7.16
CA GLN A 179 -3.08 32.96 -7.76
C GLN A 179 -4.51 32.41 -7.45
N HIS A 180 -4.72 31.43 -6.58
CA HIS A 180 -5.99 30.72 -6.44
C HIS A 180 -7.04 31.46 -5.59
N LEU A 181 -6.66 32.55 -4.91
CA LEU A 181 -7.55 33.35 -4.05
C LEU A 181 -7.73 34.79 -4.54
N GLN A 182 -7.36 35.07 -5.80
CA GLN A 182 -7.71 36.33 -6.46
C GLN A 182 -9.19 36.72 -6.27
N PRO A 183 -10.18 35.81 -6.41
CA PRO A 183 -11.60 36.15 -6.27
C PRO A 183 -11.95 36.71 -4.88
N LEU A 184 -11.35 36.14 -3.84
CA LEU A 184 -11.52 36.53 -2.43
C LEU A 184 -10.97 37.93 -2.15
N ILE A 185 -9.83 38.27 -2.77
CA ILE A 185 -9.22 39.60 -2.67
C ILE A 185 -10.08 40.63 -3.41
N ASP A 186 -10.73 40.22 -4.50
CA ASP A 186 -11.57 41.09 -5.33
C ASP A 186 -12.98 41.30 -4.76
N GLU A 187 -13.54 40.34 -4.01
CA GLU A 187 -14.89 40.45 -3.42
C GLU A 187 -14.96 41.51 -2.31
N TYR A 188 -13.89 41.68 -1.53
CA TYR A 188 -13.85 42.62 -0.40
C TYR A 188 -13.23 44.00 -0.74
N GLN A 189 -13.47 44.53 -1.95
CA GLN A 189 -12.93 45.83 -2.39
C GLN A 189 -13.45 47.05 -1.59
N GLN A 190 -14.63 46.99 -0.95
CA GLN A 190 -15.25 48.13 -0.25
C GLN A 190 -15.19 48.04 1.29
N ILE A 191 -14.75 49.14 1.93
CA ILE A 191 -14.53 49.25 3.38
C ILE A 191 -15.82 49.07 4.20
N SER A 192 -16.99 49.40 3.66
CA SER A 192 -18.29 49.33 4.35
C SER A 192 -18.89 47.92 4.43
N ASP A 193 -18.65 47.07 3.43
CA ASP A 193 -19.09 45.67 3.43
C ASP A 193 -18.18 44.83 4.33
N LEU A 194 -16.89 45.22 4.43
CA LEU A 194 -15.88 44.59 5.28
C LEU A 194 -16.19 44.65 6.78
N VAL A 195 -16.85 45.70 7.30
CA VAL A 195 -17.18 45.80 8.73
C VAL A 195 -18.32 44.86 9.14
N LYS A 196 -19.29 44.63 8.26
CA LYS A 196 -20.29 43.54 8.43
C LYS A 196 -19.65 42.19 8.15
N ALA A 197 -18.75 42.13 7.17
CA ALA A 197 -17.98 40.94 6.84
C ALA A 197 -17.13 40.49 8.03
N VAL A 198 -16.43 41.32 8.81
CA VAL A 198 -15.56 40.82 9.91
C VAL A 198 -16.26 39.81 10.85
N LYS A 199 -17.59 39.90 10.99
CA LYS A 199 -18.38 38.97 11.81
C LYS A 199 -18.74 37.64 11.11
N GLU A 200 -18.91 37.61 9.79
CA GLU A 200 -19.22 36.40 8.99
C GLU A 200 -18.04 35.90 8.15
N LEU A 201 -17.03 36.74 7.92
CA LEU A 201 -15.76 36.52 7.21
C LEU A 201 -15.01 35.29 7.74
N PRO A 202 -15.03 34.98 9.05
CA PRO A 202 -14.48 33.72 9.51
C PRO A 202 -15.11 32.50 8.84
N LYS A 203 -16.44 32.52 8.67
CA LYS A 203 -17.21 31.43 8.06
C LYS A 203 -17.12 31.45 6.54
N ASP A 204 -17.19 32.63 5.92
CA ASP A 204 -17.13 32.77 4.46
C ASP A 204 -15.77 32.29 3.94
N VAL A 205 -14.67 32.77 4.55
CA VAL A 205 -13.31 32.34 4.22
C VAL A 205 -13.16 30.83 4.45
N ALA A 206 -13.62 30.30 5.59
CA ALA A 206 -13.57 28.87 5.86
C ALA A 206 -14.35 28.03 4.85
N ALA A 207 -15.52 28.51 4.40
CA ALA A 207 -16.36 27.83 3.43
C ALA A 207 -15.72 27.82 2.04
N GLU A 208 -15.14 28.93 1.59
CA GLU A 208 -14.41 29.00 0.33
C GLU A 208 -13.19 28.09 0.32
N PHE A 209 -12.39 28.09 1.39
CA PHE A 209 -11.27 27.17 1.51
C PHE A 209 -11.71 25.70 1.46
N LYS A 210 -12.80 25.37 2.13
CA LYS A 210 -13.38 24.03 2.09
C LYS A 210 -13.88 23.68 0.68
N GLY A 211 -14.42 24.65 -0.06
CA GLY A 211 -14.86 24.49 -1.45
C GLY A 211 -13.69 24.23 -2.41
N LEU A 212 -12.61 25.01 -2.31
CA LEU A 212 -11.40 24.85 -3.11
C LEU A 212 -10.74 23.48 -2.92
N ILE A 213 -10.86 22.92 -1.71
CA ILE A 213 -10.37 21.59 -1.35
C ILE A 213 -11.36 20.47 -1.75
N GLY A 214 -12.63 20.79 -2.03
CA GLY A 214 -13.64 19.81 -2.44
C GLY A 214 -13.61 19.46 -3.93
N ASP A 215 -13.13 20.36 -4.80
CA ASP A 215 -13.16 20.24 -6.27
C ASP A 215 -12.00 19.43 -6.86
N ILE A 216 -11.59 18.38 -6.16
CA ILE A 216 -10.35 17.70 -6.44
C ILE A 216 -10.49 16.70 -7.60
N ASN A 217 -9.94 17.12 -8.74
CA ASN A 217 -9.74 16.33 -9.96
C ASN A 217 -8.53 15.35 -9.86
N GLU A 218 -8.02 15.06 -8.66
CA GLU A 218 -6.74 14.38 -8.40
C GLU A 218 -6.52 13.05 -9.13
N LEU A 219 -7.57 12.24 -9.31
CA LEU A 219 -7.44 10.97 -10.04
C LEU A 219 -7.10 11.20 -11.53
N LYS A 220 -7.59 12.29 -12.13
CA LYS A 220 -7.28 12.66 -13.52
C LYS A 220 -5.90 13.29 -13.64
N ASP A 221 -5.47 14.04 -12.62
CA ASP A 221 -4.16 14.68 -12.60
C ASP A 221 -3.05 13.66 -12.34
N PHE A 222 -3.24 12.72 -11.41
CA PHE A 222 -2.33 11.57 -11.25
C PHE A 222 -2.20 10.76 -12.55
N ALA A 223 -3.31 10.51 -13.26
CA ALA A 223 -3.27 9.78 -14.53
C ALA A 223 -2.44 10.50 -15.62
N ARG A 224 -2.24 11.82 -15.51
CA ARG A 224 -1.42 12.62 -16.44
C ARG A 224 0.03 12.73 -15.99
N GLU A 225 0.24 12.92 -14.69
CA GLU A 225 1.51 13.36 -14.12
C GLU A 225 2.32 12.24 -13.46
N GLY A 226 1.65 11.13 -13.09
CA GLY A 226 2.26 9.98 -12.43
C GLY A 226 2.84 10.30 -11.05
N TYR A 227 3.61 9.37 -10.48
CA TYR A 227 4.21 9.57 -9.15
C TYR A 227 5.17 10.76 -9.11
N ARG A 228 5.96 10.97 -10.18
CA ARG A 228 6.95 12.07 -10.24
C ARG A 228 6.30 13.44 -10.23
N GLY A 229 5.22 13.65 -10.96
CA GLY A 229 4.56 14.95 -10.96
C GLY A 229 3.85 15.24 -9.63
N VAL A 230 3.22 14.24 -9.00
CA VAL A 230 2.69 14.43 -7.64
C VAL A 230 3.80 14.77 -6.64
N ILE A 231 4.95 14.09 -6.69
CA ILE A 231 6.11 14.43 -5.85
C ILE A 231 6.58 15.87 -6.10
N ALA A 232 6.60 16.32 -7.36
CA ALA A 232 6.98 17.69 -7.71
C ALA A 232 5.99 18.73 -7.15
N ASN A 233 4.68 18.50 -7.29
CA ASN A 233 3.64 19.38 -6.76
C ASN A 233 3.70 19.47 -5.24
N VAL A 234 3.86 18.33 -4.56
CA VAL A 234 4.04 18.30 -3.10
C VAL A 234 5.32 19.02 -2.69
N SER A 235 6.42 18.83 -3.41
CA SER A 235 7.70 19.49 -3.11
C SER A 235 7.62 21.01 -3.26
N GLN A 236 6.94 21.49 -4.32
CA GLN A 236 6.69 22.92 -4.51
C GLN A 236 5.88 23.52 -3.34
N GLN A 237 4.92 22.76 -2.83
CA GLN A 237 4.01 23.22 -1.78
C GLN A 237 4.62 23.11 -0.38
N VAL A 238 5.50 22.14 -0.15
CA VAL A 238 6.40 22.11 0.99
C VAL A 238 7.23 23.39 1.08
N GLU A 239 7.78 23.88 -0.04
CA GLU A 239 8.52 25.14 -0.06
C GLU A 239 7.62 26.36 0.16
N ALA A 240 6.37 26.34 -0.33
CA ALA A 240 5.38 27.38 -0.02
C ALA A 240 5.08 27.43 1.49
N ILE A 241 4.82 26.29 2.13
CA ILE A 241 4.54 26.21 3.58
C ILE A 241 5.72 26.76 4.40
N LYS A 242 6.96 26.43 4.04
CA LYS A 242 8.16 26.98 4.72
C LYS A 242 8.24 28.50 4.62
N LYS A 243 7.92 29.07 3.47
CA LYS A 243 7.93 30.53 3.27
C LYS A 243 6.82 31.22 4.07
N VAL A 244 5.65 30.59 4.17
CA VAL A 244 4.52 31.11 4.97
C VAL A 244 4.88 31.19 6.46
N ASP A 245 5.50 30.15 7.01
CA ASP A 245 5.92 30.15 8.43
C ASP A 245 7.03 31.19 8.74
N ALA A 246 7.83 31.57 7.74
CA ALA A 246 8.91 32.56 7.90
C ALA A 246 8.42 34.01 7.97
N LEU A 247 7.14 34.28 7.66
CA LEU A 247 6.56 35.62 7.68
C LEU A 247 6.48 36.18 9.10
N LYS A 248 7.10 37.35 9.33
CA LYS A 248 6.97 38.13 10.57
C LYS A 248 6.09 39.33 10.33
N LEU A 249 4.88 39.29 10.89
CA LEU A 249 3.91 40.38 10.77
C LEU A 249 4.20 41.48 11.81
N THR A 250 4.61 42.67 11.36
CA THR A 250 4.89 43.82 12.23
C THR A 250 3.80 44.90 12.08
N THR A 251 2.64 44.70 12.71
CA THR A 251 1.53 45.67 12.73
C THR A 251 0.91 45.79 14.14
N GLY A 252 -0.23 46.46 14.28
CA GLY A 252 -0.95 46.57 15.56
C GLY A 252 -1.34 45.19 16.15
N LYS A 253 -1.55 45.12 17.47
CA LYS A 253 -1.78 43.84 18.18
C LYS A 253 -2.98 43.04 17.65
N ASP A 254 -4.09 43.71 17.35
CA ASP A 254 -5.31 43.05 16.87
C ASP A 254 -5.23 42.72 15.37
N THR A 255 -4.50 43.52 14.57
CA THR A 255 -4.26 43.23 13.14
C THR A 255 -3.27 42.10 12.94
N THR A 256 -2.21 42.02 13.75
CA THR A 256 -1.25 40.91 13.73
C THR A 256 -1.92 39.61 14.16
N ALA A 257 -2.80 39.63 15.17
CA ALA A 257 -3.55 38.45 15.58
C ALA A 257 -4.47 37.92 14.47
N ALA A 258 -5.22 38.79 13.80
CA ALA A 258 -6.10 38.41 12.69
C ALA A 258 -5.31 37.86 11.49
N ALA A 259 -4.23 38.56 11.13
CA ALA A 259 -3.34 38.15 10.05
C ALA A 259 -2.66 36.81 10.35
N GLN A 260 -2.24 36.57 11.60
CA GLN A 260 -1.67 35.29 12.02
C GLN A 260 -2.72 34.17 11.98
N ALA A 261 -3.96 34.44 12.39
CA ALA A 261 -5.04 33.46 12.35
C ALA A 261 -5.33 33.02 10.90
N LEU A 262 -5.38 33.97 9.96
CA LEU A 262 -5.49 33.69 8.53
C LEU A 262 -4.27 32.92 8.00
N THR A 263 -3.06 33.35 8.36
CA THR A 263 -1.82 32.69 7.94
C THR A 263 -1.78 31.23 8.40
N ASN A 264 -2.22 30.95 9.64
CA ASN A 264 -2.33 29.59 10.16
C ASN A 264 -3.36 28.77 9.36
N LEU A 265 -4.54 29.35 9.07
CA LEU A 265 -5.56 28.66 8.27
C LEU A 265 -5.03 28.30 6.87
N VAL A 266 -4.31 29.22 6.23
CA VAL A 266 -3.68 29.00 4.93
C VAL A 266 -2.61 27.92 4.98
N GLN A 267 -1.79 27.94 6.02
CA GLN A 267 -0.79 26.91 6.23
C GLN A 267 -1.45 25.52 6.39
N ASP A 268 -2.53 25.43 7.16
CA ASP A 268 -3.26 24.19 7.37
C ASP A 268 -3.96 23.70 6.09
N THR A 269 -4.50 24.60 5.27
CA THR A 269 -5.14 24.24 4.00
C THR A 269 -4.11 23.72 2.98
N LEU A 270 -2.91 24.30 2.95
CA LEU A 270 -1.80 23.77 2.15
C LEU A 270 -1.37 22.37 2.61
N ILE A 271 -1.32 22.14 3.92
CA ILE A 271 -1.01 20.82 4.49
C ILE A 271 -2.09 19.79 4.09
N VAL A 272 -3.36 20.18 4.12
CA VAL A 272 -4.48 19.34 3.68
C VAL A 272 -4.37 19.02 2.19
N GLN A 273 -4.08 20.01 1.34
CA GLN A 273 -3.89 19.81 -0.10
C GLN A 273 -2.73 18.84 -0.39
N VAL A 274 -1.63 18.99 0.32
CA VAL A 274 -0.50 18.06 0.26
C VAL A 274 -0.92 16.65 0.65
N ALA A 275 -1.73 16.49 1.69
CA ALA A 275 -2.23 15.18 2.11
C ALA A 275 -3.13 14.52 1.06
N GLN A 276 -3.94 15.31 0.35
CA GLN A 276 -4.82 14.81 -0.71
C GLN A 276 -4.01 14.37 -1.94
N TRP A 277 -3.05 15.18 -2.39
CA TRP A 277 -2.11 14.75 -3.43
C TRP A 277 -1.34 13.48 -3.06
N VAL A 278 -0.86 13.38 -1.82
CA VAL A 278 -0.22 12.13 -1.36
C VAL A 278 -1.22 10.98 -1.36
N ALA A 279 -2.48 11.19 -0.98
CA ALA A 279 -3.54 10.19 -1.06
C ALA A 279 -3.94 9.82 -2.51
N SER A 280 -3.67 10.68 -3.49
CA SER A 280 -3.91 10.35 -4.91
C SER A 280 -2.96 9.26 -5.43
N MET A 281 -1.82 9.04 -4.76
CA MET A 281 -0.85 8.01 -5.12
C MET A 281 -1.42 6.61 -4.87
N PRO A 282 -1.62 5.77 -5.90
CA PRO A 282 -2.11 4.42 -5.69
C PRO A 282 -1.02 3.53 -5.08
N VAL A 283 -1.41 2.56 -4.26
CA VAL A 283 -0.53 1.45 -3.86
C VAL A 283 -0.54 0.45 -5.02
N ALA A 284 0.52 0.46 -5.83
CA ALA A 284 0.62 -0.41 -7.00
C ALA A 284 0.85 -1.88 -6.59
N SER A 285 0.55 -2.82 -7.49
CA SER A 285 1.01 -4.20 -7.32
C SER A 285 2.51 -4.27 -7.59
N GLN A 286 3.24 -5.08 -6.83
CA GLN A 286 4.70 -5.24 -6.98
C GLN A 286 5.09 -5.54 -8.44
N ALA A 287 6.20 -4.95 -8.88
CA ALA A 287 6.75 -5.18 -10.21
C ALA A 287 7.12 -6.67 -10.35
N VAL A 288 6.53 -7.35 -11.33
CA VAL A 288 6.90 -8.72 -11.66
C VAL A 288 8.18 -8.68 -12.49
N LYS A 289 9.24 -9.35 -12.02
CA LYS A 289 10.49 -9.50 -12.75
C LYS A 289 10.19 -10.12 -14.12
N ARG A 290 10.52 -9.41 -15.21
CA ARG A 290 10.34 -9.96 -16.56
C ARG A 290 11.37 -11.05 -16.79
N VAL A 291 10.90 -12.21 -17.27
CA VAL A 291 11.73 -13.39 -17.54
C VAL A 291 12.34 -13.35 -18.96
N THR A 292 11.86 -12.44 -19.84
CA THR A 292 12.28 -12.37 -21.24
C THR A 292 12.89 -11.02 -21.62
N ASN A 293 14.20 -11.02 -21.86
CA ASN A 293 14.93 -9.88 -22.40
C ASN A 293 14.82 -9.89 -23.93
N LEU A 294 14.00 -9.01 -24.50
CA LEU A 294 13.93 -8.84 -25.95
C LEU A 294 15.22 -8.18 -26.47
N PRO A 295 15.69 -8.49 -27.70
CA PRO A 295 16.83 -7.80 -28.30
C PRO A 295 16.56 -6.29 -28.46
N VAL A 296 17.59 -5.45 -28.31
CA VAL A 296 17.49 -3.98 -28.42
C VAL A 296 16.84 -3.53 -29.74
N GLY A 297 17.15 -4.21 -30.85
CA GLY A 297 16.54 -3.91 -32.15
C GLY A 297 15.01 -4.05 -32.16
N HIS A 298 14.45 -5.03 -31.43
CA HIS A 298 13.00 -5.15 -31.26
C HIS A 298 12.43 -4.04 -30.38
N GLN A 299 13.15 -3.65 -29.33
CA GLN A 299 12.73 -2.56 -28.43
C GLN A 299 12.70 -1.20 -29.14
N ALA A 300 13.56 -0.99 -30.15
CA ALA A 300 13.57 0.23 -30.97
C ALA A 300 12.32 0.33 -31.87
N VAL A 301 11.86 -0.78 -32.44
CA VAL A 301 10.66 -0.82 -33.31
C VAL A 301 9.37 -0.86 -32.50
N ARG A 302 9.40 -1.53 -31.34
CA ARG A 302 8.28 -1.64 -30.41
C ARG A 302 8.75 -1.29 -29.01
N PRO A 303 8.69 0.00 -28.63
CA PRO A 303 9.04 0.44 -27.29
C PRO A 303 8.21 -0.30 -26.25
N THR A 304 8.87 -0.80 -25.22
CA THR A 304 8.22 -1.40 -24.05
C THR A 304 7.44 -0.33 -23.30
N THR A 305 6.15 -0.57 -23.09
CA THR A 305 5.35 0.27 -22.20
C THR A 305 5.62 -0.12 -20.75
N HIS A 306 5.91 0.87 -19.92
CA HIS A 306 6.15 0.68 -18.50
C HIS A 306 4.91 1.06 -17.72
N ARG A 307 4.59 0.26 -16.70
CA ARG A 307 3.71 0.75 -15.65
C ARG A 307 4.49 1.77 -14.84
N ASP A 308 3.88 2.89 -14.51
CA ASP A 308 4.48 3.85 -13.61
C ASP A 308 4.60 3.22 -12.20
N VAL A 309 5.80 3.26 -11.63
CA VAL A 309 6.14 2.63 -10.35
C VAL A 309 6.90 3.65 -9.51
N PRO A 310 6.57 3.80 -8.22
CA PRO A 310 7.21 4.81 -7.40
C PRO A 310 8.67 4.45 -7.12
N VAL A 311 9.53 5.47 -7.01
CA VAL A 311 10.92 5.32 -6.55
C VAL A 311 10.94 5.44 -5.03
N VAL A 312 11.42 4.41 -4.34
CA VAL A 312 11.39 4.35 -2.86
C VAL A 312 12.18 5.49 -2.23
N ASP A 313 13.35 5.81 -2.79
CA ASP A 313 14.22 6.85 -2.26
C ASP A 313 13.60 8.25 -2.38
N ASP A 314 12.87 8.52 -3.47
CA ASP A 314 12.15 9.77 -3.67
C ASP A 314 10.98 9.90 -2.68
N LEU A 315 10.25 8.82 -2.42
CA LEU A 315 9.19 8.80 -1.40
C LEU A 315 9.74 8.96 0.02
N GLU A 316 10.93 8.43 0.30
CA GLU A 316 11.58 8.60 1.59
C GLU A 316 12.04 10.06 1.79
N ALA A 317 12.63 10.67 0.76
CA ALA A 317 12.98 12.09 0.77
C ALA A 317 11.73 12.96 0.98
N LEU A 318 10.64 12.66 0.27
CA LEU A 318 9.35 13.34 0.42
C LEU A 318 8.82 13.22 1.86
N ARG A 319 8.83 12.01 2.43
CA ARG A 319 8.39 11.76 3.81
C ARG A 319 9.18 12.60 4.81
N LEU A 320 10.52 12.64 4.68
CA LEU A 320 11.38 13.42 5.58
C LEU A 320 11.10 14.92 5.45
N ALA A 321 10.92 15.43 4.22
CA ALA A 321 10.59 16.82 3.99
C ALA A 321 9.24 17.21 4.62
N LEU A 322 8.22 16.35 4.49
CA LEU A 322 6.92 16.56 5.11
C LEU A 322 6.98 16.50 6.64
N GLU A 323 7.75 15.56 7.20
CA GLU A 323 7.94 15.48 8.65
C GLU A 323 8.61 16.74 9.22
N GLU A 324 9.59 17.33 8.51
CA GLU A 324 10.19 18.59 8.93
C GLU A 324 9.19 19.76 8.90
N VAL A 325 8.38 19.86 7.84
CA VAL A 325 7.40 20.94 7.71
C VAL A 325 6.31 20.87 8.78
N LEU A 326 5.86 19.66 9.15
CA LEU A 326 4.78 19.48 10.11
C LEU A 326 5.19 19.72 11.57
N LYS A 327 6.47 19.56 11.92
CA LYS A 327 6.96 19.70 13.31
C LYS A 327 6.66 21.06 13.92
N LEU A 328 6.85 22.12 13.14
CA LEU A 328 6.84 23.48 13.66
C LEU A 328 5.40 24.00 13.90
N PRO A 329 4.42 23.76 12.99
CA PRO A 329 3.00 23.97 13.27
C PRO A 329 2.48 23.11 14.42
N GLU A 330 2.89 21.82 14.51
CA GLU A 330 2.53 20.95 15.64
C GLU A 330 2.94 21.57 16.98
N ALA A 331 4.15 22.13 17.08
CA ALA A 331 4.63 22.74 18.33
C ALA A 331 3.86 24.02 18.75
N LYS A 332 3.24 24.71 17.79
CA LYS A 332 2.43 25.93 18.01
C LYS A 332 0.93 25.63 18.16
N ALA A 333 0.53 24.36 18.11
CA ALA A 333 -0.86 23.94 18.11
C ALA A 333 -1.47 23.88 19.52
N ASP A 334 -2.76 24.17 19.63
CA ASP A 334 -3.58 23.84 20.79
C ASP A 334 -3.82 22.32 20.87
N PRO A 335 -4.22 21.75 22.03
CA PRO A 335 -4.30 20.31 22.20
C PRO A 335 -5.18 19.56 21.19
N ALA A 336 -6.30 20.16 20.78
CA ALA A 336 -7.22 19.55 19.82
C ALA A 336 -6.60 19.54 18.41
N HIS A 337 -6.03 20.67 18.00
CA HIS A 337 -5.37 20.79 16.70
C HIS A 337 -4.09 19.94 16.61
N TYR A 338 -3.33 19.84 17.71
CA TYR A 338 -2.16 18.97 17.81
C TYR A 338 -2.51 17.50 17.55
N LEU A 339 -3.63 17.02 18.10
CA LEU A 339 -4.09 15.65 17.85
C LEU A 339 -4.48 15.44 16.38
N ALA A 340 -5.18 16.39 15.77
CA ALA A 340 -5.55 16.31 14.35
C ALA A 340 -4.31 16.26 13.44
N MET A 341 -3.32 17.13 13.72
CA MET A 341 -2.06 17.18 12.98
C MET A 341 -1.22 15.91 13.18
N SER A 342 -1.12 15.41 14.41
CA SER A 342 -0.40 14.16 14.71
C SER A 342 -1.06 12.95 14.02
N ASN A 343 -2.39 12.89 13.97
CA ASN A 343 -3.11 11.84 13.26
C ASN A 343 -2.84 11.92 11.75
N LEU A 344 -2.87 13.12 11.17
CA LEU A 344 -2.51 13.32 9.76
C LEU A 344 -1.08 12.87 9.47
N ARG A 345 -0.11 13.26 10.30
CA ARG A 345 1.30 12.88 10.15
C ARG A 345 1.48 11.36 10.19
N GLN A 346 0.79 10.67 11.09
CA GLN A 346 0.80 9.20 11.15
C GLN A 346 0.18 8.57 9.89
N ALA A 347 -0.96 9.10 9.42
CA ALA A 347 -1.62 8.61 8.22
C ALA A 347 -0.78 8.84 6.95
N LEU A 348 -0.14 10.01 6.82
CA LEU A 348 0.81 10.34 5.75
C LEU A 348 1.95 9.33 5.71
N ARG A 349 2.59 9.09 6.86
CA ARG A 349 3.68 8.13 6.98
C ARG A 349 3.24 6.72 6.63
N ALA A 350 2.06 6.30 7.09
CA ALA A 350 1.52 4.97 6.80
C ALA A 350 1.20 4.80 5.30
N HIS A 351 0.63 5.82 4.66
CA HIS A 351 0.30 5.79 3.24
C HIS A 351 1.56 5.81 2.36
N LEU A 352 2.50 6.72 2.60
CA LEU A 352 3.78 6.75 1.86
C LEU A 352 4.56 5.44 2.01
N LYS A 353 4.55 4.83 3.19
CA LYS A 353 5.14 3.50 3.39
C LYS A 353 4.42 2.41 2.58
N ALA A 354 3.09 2.47 2.50
CA ALA A 354 2.31 1.54 1.69
C ALA A 354 2.62 1.73 0.19
N VAL A 355 2.68 2.97 -0.30
CA VAL A 355 3.05 3.27 -1.69
C VAL A 355 4.47 2.79 -1.98
N ALA A 356 5.43 3.06 -1.09
CA ALA A 356 6.80 2.62 -1.20
C ALA A 356 6.97 1.09 -1.21
N SER A 357 6.05 0.33 -0.61
CA SER A 357 6.09 -1.15 -0.65
C SER A 357 5.90 -1.75 -2.05
N SER A 358 5.36 -0.95 -2.97
CA SER A 358 5.20 -1.29 -4.39
C SER A 358 6.28 -0.69 -5.28
N GLY A 359 7.18 0.10 -4.70
CA GLY A 359 8.19 0.87 -5.41
C GLY A 359 9.48 0.11 -5.69
N VAL A 360 10.30 0.70 -6.55
CA VAL A 360 11.65 0.21 -6.89
C VAL A 360 12.68 1.07 -6.16
N ARG A 361 13.73 0.43 -5.64
CA ARG A 361 14.87 1.12 -4.99
C ARG A 361 15.92 1.49 -6.01
N LEU A 362 16.64 2.59 -5.79
CA LEU A 362 17.84 2.88 -6.59
C LEU A 362 19.02 2.10 -6.02
N VAL A 363 19.83 1.54 -6.91
CA VAL A 363 21.08 0.86 -6.61
C VAL A 363 22.21 1.64 -7.25
N SER A 364 23.12 2.15 -6.43
CA SER A 364 24.36 2.76 -6.90
C SER A 364 25.30 1.69 -7.44
N LYS A 365 25.80 1.91 -8.66
CA LYS A 365 26.82 1.06 -9.30
C LYS A 365 28.00 1.91 -9.79
N SER A 366 29.20 1.37 -9.57
CA SER A 366 30.44 1.87 -10.18
C SER A 366 30.89 0.95 -11.31
N PHE A 367 31.46 1.54 -12.35
CA PHE A 367 31.95 0.87 -13.55
C PHE A 367 33.47 1.05 -13.69
N LYS A 368 34.15 0.01 -14.16
CA LYS A 368 35.61 0.05 -14.39
C LYS A 368 36.01 0.94 -15.57
N GLN A 369 35.09 1.20 -16.50
CA GLN A 369 35.31 1.99 -17.70
C GLN A 369 34.02 2.71 -18.09
N SER A 370 34.15 3.86 -18.78
CA SER A 370 32.99 4.60 -19.27
C SER A 370 32.34 3.83 -20.40
N LEU A 371 31.08 3.47 -20.23
CA LEU A 371 30.26 2.75 -21.19
C LEU A 371 29.09 3.64 -21.64
N PRO A 372 28.58 3.46 -22.87
CA PRO A 372 27.34 4.10 -23.27
C PRO A 372 26.19 3.71 -22.33
N GLY A 373 25.37 4.70 -21.94
CA GLY A 373 24.22 4.54 -21.04
C GLY A 373 23.29 3.42 -21.48
N LEU A 374 23.03 3.34 -22.79
CA LEU A 374 22.17 2.33 -23.39
C LEU A 374 22.67 0.90 -23.13
N VAL A 375 23.99 0.68 -23.22
CA VAL A 375 24.60 -0.65 -23.03
C VAL A 375 24.50 -1.06 -21.57
N VAL A 376 24.83 -0.16 -20.65
CA VAL A 376 24.76 -0.43 -19.21
C VAL A 376 23.33 -0.75 -18.79
N ILE A 377 22.36 0.04 -19.23
CA ILE A 377 20.97 -0.17 -18.84
C ILE A 377 20.47 -1.50 -19.39
N TYR A 378 20.74 -1.80 -20.66
CA TYR A 378 20.36 -3.09 -21.25
C TYR A 378 21.01 -4.29 -20.52
N GLN A 379 22.28 -4.19 -20.15
CA GLN A 379 22.97 -5.26 -19.41
C GLN A 379 22.40 -5.49 -18.01
N GLN A 380 21.87 -4.44 -17.37
CA GLN A 380 21.40 -4.51 -15.98
C GLN A 380 19.92 -4.85 -15.87
N SER A 381 19.07 -4.29 -16.74
CA SER A 381 17.61 -4.45 -16.66
C SER A 381 17.02 -5.29 -17.80
N GLY A 382 17.80 -5.58 -18.84
CA GLY A 382 17.29 -6.18 -20.08
C GLY A 382 16.43 -5.24 -20.93
N ASP A 383 16.24 -3.98 -20.50
CA ASP A 383 15.32 -3.02 -21.12
C ASP A 383 16.01 -1.67 -21.38
N ALA A 384 16.40 -1.45 -22.63
CA ALA A 384 17.11 -0.25 -23.08
C ALA A 384 16.21 0.99 -23.17
N THR A 385 14.88 0.84 -23.14
CA THR A 385 13.95 1.98 -23.29
C THR A 385 13.94 2.91 -22.07
N ARG A 386 14.43 2.44 -20.90
CA ARG A 386 14.57 3.21 -19.66
C ARG A 386 15.73 4.21 -19.63
N ILE A 387 16.44 4.38 -20.75
CA ILE A 387 17.60 5.27 -20.82
C ILE A 387 17.28 6.71 -20.42
N ALA A 388 16.16 7.27 -20.87
CA ALA A 388 15.78 8.64 -20.54
C ALA A 388 15.61 8.84 -19.02
N GLU A 389 14.98 7.87 -18.34
CA GLU A 389 14.75 7.93 -16.89
C GLU A 389 16.06 7.92 -16.11
N VAL A 390 17.00 7.05 -16.49
CA VAL A 390 18.30 6.93 -15.82
C VAL A 390 19.16 8.17 -16.06
N LEU A 391 19.20 8.68 -17.30
CA LEU A 391 19.95 9.89 -17.61
C LEU A 391 19.41 11.10 -16.85
N GLN A 392 18.08 11.28 -16.83
CA GLN A 392 17.45 12.38 -16.12
C GLN A 392 17.64 12.27 -14.59
N GLY A 393 17.47 11.06 -14.02
CA GLY A 393 17.62 10.82 -12.59
C GLY A 393 19.06 11.04 -12.08
N ASN A 394 20.06 10.71 -12.90
CA ASN A 394 21.47 10.91 -12.57
C ASN A 394 22.03 12.26 -13.10
N ARG A 395 21.19 13.09 -13.74
CA ARG A 395 21.60 14.37 -14.36
C ARG A 395 22.78 14.22 -15.34
N ILE A 396 22.78 13.13 -16.12
CA ILE A 396 23.83 12.84 -17.09
C ILE A 396 23.53 13.58 -18.39
N ILE A 397 24.49 14.42 -18.81
CA ILE A 397 24.38 15.24 -20.02
C ILE A 397 24.73 14.44 -21.28
N HIS A 398 25.70 13.52 -21.19
CA HIS A 398 26.23 12.79 -22.35
C HIS A 398 25.85 11.30 -22.30
N PRO A 399 24.85 10.84 -23.10
CA PRO A 399 24.40 9.46 -23.08
C PRO A 399 25.45 8.42 -23.47
N GLY A 400 26.45 8.82 -24.27
CA GLY A 400 27.54 7.95 -24.73
C GLY A 400 28.61 7.69 -23.68
N PHE A 401 28.65 8.47 -22.59
CA PHE A 401 29.69 8.40 -21.58
C PHE A 401 29.06 8.45 -20.19
N LEU A 402 28.80 7.27 -19.62
CA LEU A 402 28.42 7.20 -18.21
C LEU A 402 29.61 7.53 -17.31
N PRO A 403 29.38 8.24 -16.18
CA PRO A 403 30.40 8.42 -15.17
C PRO A 403 30.78 7.07 -14.54
N LEU A 404 32.01 6.98 -14.05
CA LEU A 404 32.57 5.74 -13.50
C LEU A 404 32.00 5.38 -12.14
N ASP A 405 31.56 6.37 -11.36
CA ASP A 405 31.13 6.17 -9.98
C ASP A 405 29.71 6.65 -9.73
N ASP A 406 29.04 5.97 -8.80
CA ASP A 406 27.75 6.31 -8.21
C ASP A 406 26.61 6.52 -9.22
N VAL A 407 26.56 5.71 -10.28
CA VAL A 407 25.42 5.70 -11.20
C VAL A 407 24.26 4.98 -10.52
N LYS A 408 23.18 5.71 -10.25
CA LYS A 408 21.95 5.18 -9.66
C LYS A 408 21.10 4.52 -10.73
N LEU A 409 20.86 3.22 -10.57
CA LEU A 409 20.01 2.43 -11.46
C LEU A 409 18.81 1.89 -10.69
N LEU A 410 17.67 1.75 -11.36
CA LEU A 410 16.51 1.07 -10.77
C LEU A 410 16.90 -0.38 -10.44
N GLY A 411 16.68 -0.78 -9.19
CA GLY A 411 16.84 -2.16 -8.72
C GLY A 411 15.87 -3.12 -9.41
N GLU A 412 16.19 -4.41 -9.34
CA GLU A 412 15.34 -5.48 -9.87
C GLU A 412 14.03 -5.66 -9.08
#